data_AF-A0A096ZTI7-F1
#
_entry.id   AF-A0A096ZTI7-F1
#
_cell.length_a   1.000
_cell.length_b   1.000
_cell.length_c   1.000
_cell.angle_alpha   90.00
_cell.angle_beta   90.00
_cell.angle_gamma   90.00
#
_symmetry.space_group_name_H-M   'P 1'
#
loop_
_entity.id
_entity.type
_entity.pdbx_description
1 polymer ?
#
loop_
_entity_poly.entity_id
_entity_poly.type
_entity_poly.pdbx_seq_one_letter_code
_entity_poly.pdbx_strand_id
1 'polypeptide(L)'
;LASLFRMLFRKLTKDVYRYMQKCVETHKEFNLNQAVKANTITNGLKYSLATGNWGDQKKFMQARAGVSQVLNRYTFASTLSHLRRCNTPIGRDGKIAKPRQLHNTHWGMVCPAETPEGQACGLVKNLALMANVSTGSSSAPIQDFLQEWGMEELEEFNPRSNQVKVFVNGVWIGVHRDPTNLVKTLRKLRREGDIQHEVSVVRDVREKEIKVFTDAGRVCRPLFLVDEETQQLEINKSHIAKIEAHTNGEDEDPD
;
A
#
# COMPACT_ATOMS: atom_id res chain seq x y z
N LEU A 1 11.67 -0.47 1.54
CA LEU A 1 12.89 0.31 1.88
C LEU A 1 12.80 1.02 3.23
N ALA A 2 11.68 1.65 3.58
CA ALA A 2 11.50 2.38 4.85
C ALA A 2 11.89 1.58 6.11
N SER A 3 11.51 0.30 6.20
CA SER A 3 11.88 -0.57 7.33
C SER A 3 13.40 -0.76 7.48
N LEU A 4 14.10 -0.96 6.36
CA LEU A 4 15.55 -1.10 6.31
C LEU A 4 16.25 0.20 6.72
N PHE A 5 15.82 1.33 6.15
CA PHE A 5 16.37 2.63 6.51
C PHE A 5 16.16 2.93 8.00
N ARG A 6 14.95 2.71 8.53
CA ARG A 6 14.65 2.89 9.97
C ARG A 6 15.58 2.07 10.86
N MET A 7 15.89 0.83 10.47
CA MET A 7 16.82 -0.03 11.19
C MET A 7 18.25 0.54 11.18
N LEU A 8 18.76 0.91 10.00
CA LEU A 8 20.10 1.48 9.83
C LEU A 8 20.24 2.83 10.54
N PHE A 9 19.20 3.67 10.46
CA PHE A 9 19.16 4.97 11.11
C PHE A 9 19.15 4.83 12.64
N ARG A 10 18.33 3.91 13.20
CA ARG A 10 18.37 3.60 14.64
C ARG A 10 19.75 3.13 15.09
N LYS A 11 20.46 2.34 14.26
CA LYS A 11 21.83 1.92 14.54
C LYS A 11 22.78 3.12 14.57
N LEU A 12 22.68 4.01 13.58
CA LEU A 12 23.45 5.26 13.55
C LEU A 12 23.21 6.11 14.82
N THR A 13 21.95 6.31 15.23
CA THR A 13 21.62 7.05 16.45
C THR A 13 22.25 6.43 17.70
N LYS A 14 22.24 5.09 17.81
CA LYS A 14 22.89 4.38 18.92
C LYS A 14 24.41 4.53 18.92
N ASP A 15 25.03 4.54 17.74
CA ASP A 15 26.47 4.71 17.61
C ASP A 15 26.91 6.13 17.98
N VAL A 16 26.14 7.16 17.58
CA VAL A 16 26.34 8.55 18.01
C VAL A 16 26.18 8.68 19.52
N TYR A 17 25.14 8.08 20.10
CA TYR A 17 24.91 8.09 21.54
C TYR A 17 26.08 7.48 22.33
N ARG A 18 26.61 6.33 21.90
CA ARG A 18 27.79 5.71 22.53
C ARG A 18 29.05 6.56 22.41
N TYR A 19 29.23 7.24 21.28
CA TYR A 19 30.36 8.15 21.12
C TYR A 19 30.24 9.35 22.08
N MET A 20 29.05 9.92 22.21
CA MET A 20 28.76 10.98 23.18
C MET A 20 29.05 10.54 24.61
N GLN A 21 28.62 9.33 25.03
CA GLN A 21 28.93 8.79 26.35
C GLN A 21 30.44 8.72 26.61
N LYS A 22 31.21 8.24 25.62
CA LYS A 22 32.68 8.19 25.72
C LYS A 22 33.32 9.57 25.81
N CYS A 23 32.83 10.56 25.07
CA CYS A 23 33.30 11.94 25.16
C CYS A 23 33.09 12.49 26.58
N VAL A 24 31.92 12.25 27.18
CA VAL A 24 31.61 12.66 28.56
C VAL A 24 32.51 11.96 29.56
N GLU A 25 32.68 10.63 29.47
CA GLU A 25 33.54 9.84 30.36
C GLU A 25 35.03 10.23 30.27
N THR A 26 35.49 10.66 29.09
CA THR A 26 36.90 11.04 28.85
C THR A 26 37.15 12.54 28.91
N HIS A 27 36.14 13.34 29.30
CA HIS A 27 36.18 14.80 29.32
C HIS A 27 36.66 15.41 27.99
N LYS A 28 36.32 14.79 26.86
CA LYS A 28 36.60 15.30 25.52
C LYS A 28 35.40 16.05 24.97
N GLU A 29 35.65 17.13 24.23
CA GLU A 29 34.59 17.83 23.51
C GLU A 29 33.93 16.91 22.46
N PHE A 30 32.61 17.01 22.35
CA PHE A 30 31.84 16.24 21.39
C PHE A 30 31.96 16.85 20.00
N ASN A 31 32.53 16.08 19.06
CA ASN A 31 32.58 16.48 17.65
C ASN A 31 31.60 15.65 16.81
N LEU A 32 30.60 16.32 16.23
CA LEU A 32 29.56 15.69 15.43
C LEU A 32 30.11 14.95 14.20
N ASN A 33 31.11 15.53 13.52
CA ASN A 33 31.69 14.93 12.31
C ASN A 33 32.41 13.62 12.60
N GLN A 34 32.99 13.48 13.80
CA GLN A 34 33.61 12.24 14.24
C GLN A 34 32.58 11.21 14.73
N ALA A 35 31.46 11.68 15.28
CA ALA A 35 30.37 10.84 15.77
C ALA A 35 29.58 10.17 14.63
N VAL A 36 29.28 10.92 13.57
CA VAL A 36 28.41 10.48 12.48
C VAL A 36 29.20 9.68 11.44
N LYS A 37 29.03 8.36 11.46
CA LYS A 37 29.64 7.46 10.47
C LYS A 37 28.69 7.19 9.30
N ALA A 38 28.84 7.94 8.20
CA ALA A 38 28.02 7.77 6.99
C ALA A 38 28.04 6.33 6.43
N ASN A 39 29.17 5.63 6.58
CA ASN A 39 29.37 4.26 6.13
C ASN A 39 28.34 3.26 6.69
N THR A 40 27.76 3.53 7.87
CA THR A 40 26.74 2.66 8.47
C THR A 40 25.52 2.50 7.56
N ILE A 41 25.03 3.61 6.98
CA ILE A 41 23.87 3.61 6.10
C ILE A 41 24.29 3.18 4.68
N THR A 42 25.35 3.78 4.14
CA THR A 42 25.82 3.50 2.77
C THR A 42 26.12 2.02 2.55
N ASN A 43 26.95 1.42 3.42
CA ASN A 43 27.30 0.00 3.29
C ASN A 43 26.13 -0.92 3.64
N GLY A 44 25.28 -0.52 4.60
CA GLY A 44 24.09 -1.28 4.96
C GLY A 44 23.08 -1.40 3.83
N LEU A 45 22.81 -0.29 3.13
CA LEU A 45 21.94 -0.26 1.96
C LEU A 45 22.57 -1.03 0.79
N LYS A 46 23.83 -0.75 0.45
CA LYS A 46 24.55 -1.43 -0.63
C LYS A 46 24.55 -2.95 -0.44
N TYR A 47 24.85 -3.43 0.77
CA TYR A 47 24.84 -4.85 1.09
C TYR A 47 23.45 -5.47 0.94
N SER A 48 22.42 -4.86 1.53
CA SER A 48 21.07 -5.44 1.53
C SER A 48 20.49 -5.52 0.12
N LEU A 49 20.72 -4.49 -0.70
CA LEU A 49 20.28 -4.46 -2.10
C LEU A 49 21.07 -5.43 -2.98
N ALA A 50 22.38 -5.57 -2.76
CA ALA A 50 23.23 -6.46 -3.55
C ALA A 50 22.99 -7.94 -3.24
N THR A 51 22.76 -8.28 -1.96
CA THR A 51 22.61 -9.67 -1.51
C THR A 51 21.17 -10.17 -1.45
N GLY A 52 20.19 -9.26 -1.46
CA GLY A 52 18.79 -9.61 -1.27
C GLY A 52 18.40 -9.93 0.18
N ASN A 53 19.31 -9.75 1.14
CA ASN A 53 19.08 -9.99 2.57
C ASN A 53 18.61 -8.71 3.25
N TRP A 54 17.32 -8.66 3.62
CA TRP A 54 16.73 -7.56 4.37
C TRP A 54 16.76 -7.86 5.87
N GLY A 55 17.71 -7.27 6.59
CA GLY A 55 17.81 -7.46 8.04
C GLY A 55 19.15 -7.06 8.63
N ASP A 56 19.33 -7.36 9.91
CA ASP A 56 20.63 -7.20 10.57
C ASP A 56 21.59 -8.29 10.09
N GLN A 57 22.73 -7.87 9.52
CA GLN A 57 23.80 -8.75 9.04
C GLN A 57 24.29 -9.73 10.11
N LYS A 58 24.22 -9.34 11.38
CA LYS A 58 24.67 -10.19 12.50
C LYS A 58 23.66 -11.26 12.89
N LYS A 59 22.41 -11.17 12.42
CA LYS A 59 21.32 -12.09 12.75
C LYS A 59 20.72 -12.69 11.48
N PHE A 60 21.50 -13.53 10.81
CA PHE A 60 21.16 -14.14 9.52
C PHE A 60 19.80 -14.86 9.52
N MET A 61 19.45 -15.54 10.61
CA MET A 61 18.17 -16.26 10.77
C MET A 61 16.92 -15.36 10.77
N GLN A 62 17.05 -14.05 11.01
CA GLN A 62 15.94 -13.10 11.06
C GLN A 62 15.84 -12.24 9.80
N ALA A 63 16.78 -12.40 8.86
CA ALA A 63 16.78 -11.63 7.62
C ALA A 63 15.79 -12.22 6.62
N ARG A 64 15.00 -11.34 5.98
CA ARG A 64 14.15 -11.73 4.85
C ARG A 64 15.03 -11.85 3.61
N ALA A 65 15.29 -13.07 3.18
CA ALA A 65 16.07 -13.35 1.98
C ALA A 65 15.22 -13.20 0.70
N GLY A 66 15.88 -12.87 -0.41
CA GLY A 66 15.28 -12.85 -1.74
C GLY A 66 14.36 -11.66 -2.05
N VAL A 67 14.48 -10.56 -1.30
CA VAL A 67 13.71 -9.32 -1.54
C VAL A 67 14.29 -8.53 -2.73
N SER A 68 15.61 -8.55 -2.91
CA SER A 68 16.27 -8.06 -4.12
C SER A 68 16.76 -9.23 -4.95
N GLN A 69 16.63 -9.11 -6.28
CA GLN A 69 17.04 -10.11 -7.25
C GLN A 69 17.66 -9.40 -8.45
N VAL A 70 18.55 -10.09 -9.17
CA VAL A 70 19.12 -9.58 -10.42
C VAL A 70 18.02 -9.57 -11.47
N LEU A 71 17.85 -8.44 -12.17
CA LEU A 71 16.84 -8.28 -13.20
C LEU A 71 17.04 -9.31 -14.32
N ASN A 72 15.94 -9.90 -14.78
CA ASN A 72 15.96 -10.88 -15.86
C ASN A 72 15.89 -10.11 -17.19
N ARG A 73 16.88 -10.34 -18.07
CA ARG A 73 17.05 -9.60 -19.34
C ARG A 73 17.10 -10.51 -20.56
N TYR A 74 16.53 -11.73 -20.50
CA TYR A 74 16.49 -12.61 -21.67
C TYR A 74 15.68 -12.03 -22.82
N THR A 75 14.50 -11.48 -22.51
CA THR A 75 13.64 -10.77 -23.47
C THR A 75 13.02 -9.53 -22.82
N PHE A 76 12.51 -8.62 -23.65
CA PHE A 76 11.76 -7.45 -23.20
C PHE A 76 10.58 -7.85 -22.31
N ALA A 77 9.78 -8.83 -22.75
CA ALA A 77 8.66 -9.36 -21.99
C ALA A 77 9.09 -9.98 -20.65
N SER A 78 10.22 -10.71 -20.61
CA SER A 78 10.75 -11.27 -19.36
C SER A 78 11.13 -10.19 -18.34
N THR A 79 11.61 -9.04 -18.84
CA THR A 79 11.97 -7.90 -18.00
C THR A 79 10.72 -7.29 -17.36
N LEU A 80 9.67 -7.07 -18.14
CA LEU A 80 8.39 -6.54 -17.65
C LEU A 80 7.71 -7.48 -16.65
N SER A 81 7.68 -8.79 -16.96
CA SER A 81 7.18 -9.82 -16.04
C SER A 81 7.93 -9.78 -14.70
N HIS A 82 9.27 -9.70 -14.73
CA HIS A 82 10.06 -9.67 -13.50
C HIS A 82 9.73 -8.46 -12.62
N LEU A 83 9.47 -7.28 -13.21
CA LEU A 83 9.10 -6.08 -12.46
C LEU A 83 7.71 -6.18 -11.79
N ARG A 84 6.81 -7.01 -12.31
CA ARG A 84 5.44 -7.20 -11.79
C ARG A 84 5.31 -8.38 -10.81
N ARG A 85 6.43 -9.02 -10.47
CA ARG A 85 6.47 -10.21 -9.62
C ARG A 85 6.24 -9.88 -8.13
N CYS A 86 5.35 -10.61 -7.50
CA CYS A 86 5.11 -10.61 -6.06
C CYS A 86 5.51 -11.98 -5.48
N ASN A 87 6.28 -11.96 -4.39
CA ASN A 87 6.73 -13.17 -3.71
C ASN A 87 6.07 -13.30 -2.34
N THR A 88 5.46 -14.45 -2.09
CA THR A 88 4.87 -14.78 -0.79
C THR A 88 5.99 -15.22 0.16
N PRO A 89 6.13 -14.65 1.38
CA PRO A 89 7.23 -14.94 2.29
C PRO A 89 7.04 -16.26 3.05
N ILE A 90 6.85 -17.36 2.31
CA ILE A 90 6.68 -18.71 2.84
C ILE A 90 7.86 -19.57 2.37
N GLY A 91 8.39 -20.40 3.28
CA GLY A 91 9.43 -21.36 2.96
C GLY A 91 8.99 -22.30 1.84
N ARG A 92 9.87 -22.53 0.88
CA ARG A 92 9.56 -23.36 -0.31
C ARG A 92 9.47 -24.85 0.01
N ASP A 93 9.95 -25.25 1.19
CA ASP A 93 9.98 -26.64 1.67
C ASP A 93 8.58 -27.15 2.09
N GLY A 94 7.65 -26.23 2.38
CA GLY A 94 6.29 -26.56 2.76
C GLY A 94 5.42 -26.95 1.57
N LYS A 95 4.92 -28.20 1.56
CA LYS A 95 3.88 -28.70 0.64
C LYS A 95 2.45 -28.26 1.05
N ILE A 96 2.29 -27.03 1.50
CA ILE A 96 0.98 -26.51 1.93
C ILE A 96 0.21 -26.06 0.68
N ALA A 97 -0.95 -26.67 0.42
CA ALA A 97 -1.74 -26.38 -0.79
C ALA A 97 -2.47 -25.03 -0.72
N LYS A 98 -3.07 -24.67 0.43
CA LYS A 98 -3.95 -23.50 0.57
C LYS A 98 -3.36 -22.16 0.06
N PRO A 99 -2.12 -21.76 0.40
CA PRO A 99 -1.56 -20.48 -0.10
C PRO A 99 -1.18 -20.52 -1.59
N ARG A 100 -1.06 -21.73 -2.17
CA ARG A 100 -0.65 -21.95 -3.56
C ARG A 100 -1.83 -22.03 -4.52
N GLN A 101 -2.98 -22.49 -4.04
CA GLN A 101 -4.20 -22.58 -4.83
C GLN A 101 -4.67 -21.20 -5.27
N LEU A 102 -5.18 -21.14 -6.51
CA LEU A 102 -5.81 -19.93 -7.02
C LEU A 102 -7.08 -19.67 -6.22
N HIS A 103 -7.18 -18.46 -5.65
CA HIS A 103 -8.33 -18.02 -4.89
C HIS A 103 -9.14 -17.01 -5.69
N ASN A 104 -10.47 -16.99 -5.51
CA ASN A 104 -11.38 -16.12 -6.27
C ASN A 104 -11.07 -14.63 -6.09
N THR A 105 -10.52 -14.24 -4.92
CA THR A 105 -10.10 -12.85 -4.67
C THR A 105 -8.90 -12.40 -5.51
N HIS A 106 -8.19 -13.31 -6.16
CA HIS A 106 -7.12 -12.97 -7.10
C HIS A 106 -7.65 -12.44 -8.43
N TRP A 107 -8.91 -12.75 -8.79
CA TRP A 107 -9.50 -12.43 -10.08
C TRP A 107 -9.18 -11.00 -10.44
N GLY A 108 -8.49 -10.78 -11.56
CA GLY A 108 -8.09 -9.49 -12.11
C GLY A 108 -7.00 -8.69 -11.35
N MET A 109 -6.54 -9.12 -10.17
CA MET A 109 -5.42 -8.48 -9.47
C MET A 109 -4.10 -9.15 -9.79
N VAL A 110 -4.17 -10.46 -9.98
CA VAL A 110 -3.04 -11.34 -10.26
C VAL A 110 -3.34 -12.13 -11.52
N CYS A 111 -2.33 -12.37 -12.34
CA CYS A 111 -2.43 -13.27 -13.49
C CYS A 111 -2.65 -14.72 -13.00
N PRO A 112 -3.73 -15.40 -13.41
CA PRO A 112 -4.03 -16.75 -12.93
C PRO A 112 -3.07 -17.82 -13.50
N ALA A 113 -2.45 -17.55 -14.65
CA ALA A 113 -1.60 -18.50 -15.35
C ALA A 113 -0.10 -18.31 -15.08
N GLU A 114 0.34 -17.07 -14.84
CA GLU A 114 1.76 -16.74 -14.78
C GLU A 114 2.35 -17.00 -13.38
N THR A 115 2.63 -18.27 -13.11
CA THR A 115 3.36 -18.75 -11.93
C THR A 115 4.46 -19.72 -12.39
N PRO A 116 5.64 -19.74 -11.74
CA PRO A 116 6.64 -20.77 -12.02
C PRO A 116 6.13 -22.16 -11.65
N GLU A 117 6.66 -23.18 -12.33
CA GLU A 117 6.43 -24.58 -11.99
C GLU A 117 7.21 -25.02 -10.74
N GLY A 118 6.82 -26.15 -10.16
CA GLY A 118 7.52 -26.76 -9.03
C GLY A 118 7.32 -26.05 -7.69
N GLN A 119 8.38 -25.95 -6.89
CA GLN A 119 8.31 -25.52 -5.48
C GLN A 119 7.85 -24.06 -5.27
N ALA A 120 7.94 -23.23 -6.30
CA ALA A 120 7.50 -21.83 -6.25
C ALA A 120 6.07 -21.63 -6.77
N CYS A 121 5.42 -22.70 -7.26
CA CYS A 121 4.06 -22.62 -7.81
C CYS A 121 3.06 -22.06 -6.79
N GLY A 122 2.35 -21.01 -7.20
CA GLY A 122 1.37 -20.28 -6.40
C GLY A 122 1.96 -19.35 -5.33
N LEU A 123 3.27 -19.41 -5.06
CA LEU A 123 3.95 -18.51 -4.11
C LEU A 123 4.49 -17.26 -4.81
N VAL A 124 4.94 -17.42 -6.06
CA VAL A 124 5.35 -16.34 -6.94
C VAL A 124 4.17 -16.03 -7.86
N LYS A 125 3.69 -14.79 -7.79
CA LYS A 125 2.53 -14.30 -8.52
C LYS A 125 2.95 -13.09 -9.36
N ASN A 126 2.24 -12.81 -10.45
CA ASN A 126 2.46 -11.60 -11.23
C ASN A 126 1.20 -10.73 -11.20
N LEU A 127 1.39 -9.42 -11.02
CA LEU A 127 0.30 -8.46 -11.05
C LEU A 127 -0.36 -8.44 -12.44
N ALA A 128 -1.69 -8.31 -12.48
CA ALA A 128 -2.41 -8.10 -13.72
C ALA A 128 -2.05 -6.74 -14.36
N LEU A 129 -2.35 -6.58 -15.65
CA LEU A 129 -1.96 -5.38 -16.42
C LEU A 129 -2.47 -4.08 -15.80
N MET A 130 -3.75 -4.05 -15.42
CA MET A 130 -4.41 -2.88 -14.82
C MET A 130 -4.34 -2.86 -13.29
N ALA A 131 -3.62 -3.80 -12.66
CA ALA A 131 -3.45 -3.79 -11.22
C ALA A 131 -2.49 -2.65 -10.82
N ASN A 132 -2.95 -1.80 -9.90
CA ASN A 132 -2.14 -0.75 -9.26
C ASN A 132 -1.93 -1.10 -7.79
N VAL A 133 -0.81 -0.69 -7.19
CA VAL A 133 -0.55 -0.90 -5.76
C VAL A 133 -0.66 0.44 -5.04
N SER A 134 -1.52 0.51 -4.03
CA SER A 134 -1.76 1.75 -3.29
C SER A 134 -0.47 2.25 -2.64
N THR A 135 -0.22 3.54 -2.77
CA THR A 135 0.92 4.23 -2.16
C THR A 135 0.62 4.65 -0.72
N GLY A 136 -0.68 4.76 -0.40
CA GLY A 136 -1.19 5.16 0.90
C GLY A 136 -1.36 6.68 1.00
N SER A 137 -2.26 7.09 1.88
CA SER A 137 -2.57 8.50 2.14
C SER A 137 -2.79 8.76 3.63
N SER A 138 -2.61 10.01 4.04
CA SER A 138 -2.94 10.42 5.40
C SER A 138 -4.41 10.13 5.69
N SER A 139 -4.70 9.51 6.84
CA SER A 139 -6.07 9.29 7.30
C SER A 139 -6.67 10.51 7.99
N ALA A 140 -5.86 11.50 8.38
CA ALA A 140 -6.34 12.65 9.14
C ALA A 140 -7.49 13.40 8.43
N PRO A 141 -7.42 13.74 7.13
CA PRO A 141 -8.52 14.43 6.45
C PRO A 141 -9.84 13.63 6.45
N ILE A 142 -9.75 12.30 6.46
CA ILE A 142 -10.94 11.45 6.55
C ILE A 142 -11.51 11.48 7.96
N GLN A 143 -10.67 11.51 8.99
CA GLN A 143 -11.11 11.59 10.38
C GLN A 143 -11.80 12.92 10.65
N ASP A 144 -11.18 14.03 10.21
CA ASP A 144 -11.74 15.37 10.33
C ASP A 144 -13.10 15.45 9.62
N PHE A 145 -13.19 14.96 8.38
CA PHE A 145 -14.45 14.88 7.64
C PHE A 145 -15.52 14.04 8.36
N LEU A 146 -15.15 12.90 8.95
CA LEU A 146 -16.10 12.05 9.67
C LEU A 146 -16.64 12.75 10.93
N GLN A 147 -15.80 13.48 11.66
CA GLN A 147 -16.21 14.27 12.83
C GLN A 147 -17.16 15.41 12.42
N GLU A 148 -16.84 16.15 11.36
CA GLU A 148 -17.69 17.22 10.83
C GLU A 148 -19.04 16.70 10.30
N TRP A 149 -19.04 15.48 9.72
CA TRP A 149 -20.24 14.85 9.16
C TRP A 149 -21.08 14.09 10.20
N GLY A 150 -21.10 14.54 11.45
CA GLY A 150 -22.05 14.04 12.46
C GLY A 150 -21.82 12.60 12.92
N MET A 151 -20.58 12.11 12.83
CA MET A 151 -20.17 10.90 13.53
C MET A 151 -20.17 11.17 15.05
N GLU A 152 -20.75 10.26 15.82
CA GLU A 152 -20.64 10.27 17.27
C GLU A 152 -19.32 9.62 17.67
N GLU A 153 -18.51 10.33 18.45
CA GLU A 153 -17.24 9.82 18.93
C GLU A 153 -17.41 8.62 19.85
N LEU A 154 -16.40 7.75 19.88
CA LEU A 154 -16.43 6.55 20.70
C LEU A 154 -16.58 6.86 22.20
N GLU A 155 -16.05 7.99 22.67
CA GLU A 155 -16.09 8.38 24.08
C GLU A 155 -17.52 8.75 24.55
N GLU A 156 -18.35 9.25 23.64
CA GLU A 156 -19.75 9.65 23.91
C GLU A 156 -20.75 8.52 23.55
N PHE A 157 -20.23 7.34 23.24
CA PHE A 157 -21.02 6.25 22.70
C PHE A 157 -22.06 5.74 23.69
N ASN A 158 -23.33 5.92 23.32
CA ASN A 158 -24.46 5.26 23.96
C ASN A 158 -25.05 4.22 22.99
N PRO A 159 -25.06 2.93 23.33
CA PRO A 159 -25.47 1.87 22.40
C PRO A 159 -26.96 2.01 22.05
N ARG A 160 -27.24 2.35 20.78
CA ARG A 160 -28.59 2.37 20.18
C ARG A 160 -28.68 1.35 19.06
N SER A 161 -29.88 0.83 18.78
CA SER A 161 -30.11 -0.25 17.81
C SER A 161 -29.77 0.09 16.36
N ASN A 162 -29.78 1.39 16.01
CA ASN A 162 -29.71 1.88 14.63
C ASN A 162 -28.36 2.53 14.27
N GLN A 163 -27.34 2.40 15.13
CA GLN A 163 -26.00 2.93 14.86
C GLN A 163 -25.14 1.92 14.09
N VAL A 164 -24.32 2.43 13.18
CA VAL A 164 -23.31 1.67 12.41
C VAL A 164 -21.92 2.07 12.86
N LYS A 165 -21.04 1.11 13.10
CA LYS A 165 -19.66 1.37 13.53
C LYS A 165 -18.82 1.86 12.37
N VAL A 166 -17.98 2.86 12.59
CA VAL A 166 -17.07 3.40 11.57
C VAL A 166 -15.62 3.10 11.97
N PHE A 167 -14.93 2.38 11.09
CA PHE A 167 -13.53 2.02 11.24
C PHE A 167 -12.68 2.71 10.17
N VAL A 168 -11.55 3.29 10.57
CA VAL A 168 -10.54 3.81 9.65
C VAL A 168 -9.22 3.11 9.92
N ASN A 169 -8.67 2.42 8.91
CA ASN A 169 -7.45 1.61 9.04
C ASN A 169 -7.51 0.60 10.20
N GLY A 170 -8.70 0.06 10.49
CA GLY A 170 -8.94 -0.90 11.58
C GLY A 170 -9.16 -0.26 12.96
N VAL A 171 -9.02 1.05 13.10
CA VAL A 171 -9.33 1.77 14.35
C VAL A 171 -10.80 2.12 14.37
N TRP A 172 -11.52 1.72 15.42
CA TRP A 172 -12.91 2.14 15.63
C TRP A 172 -12.92 3.58 16.12
N ILE A 173 -13.41 4.50 15.29
CA ILE A 173 -13.40 5.93 15.61
C ILE A 173 -14.71 6.37 16.24
N GLY A 174 -15.83 5.80 15.80
CA GLY A 174 -17.13 6.20 16.30
C GLY A 174 -18.27 5.45 15.65
N VAL A 175 -19.47 6.00 15.77
CA VAL A 175 -20.69 5.46 15.17
C VAL A 175 -21.41 6.51 14.37
N HIS A 176 -22.14 6.07 13.35
CA HIS A 176 -22.94 6.95 12.50
C HIS A 176 -24.36 6.41 12.36
N ARG A 177 -25.35 7.32 12.33
CA ARG A 177 -26.78 6.97 12.24
C ARG A 177 -27.27 6.76 10.81
N ASP A 178 -26.67 7.47 9.86
CA ASP A 178 -27.02 7.39 8.44
C ASP A 178 -25.84 6.86 7.58
N PRO A 179 -25.63 5.54 7.59
CA PRO A 179 -24.51 4.92 6.86
C PRO A 179 -24.64 5.04 5.34
N THR A 180 -25.86 5.19 4.80
CA THR A 180 -26.09 5.19 3.36
C THR A 180 -25.61 6.51 2.76
N ASN A 181 -26.02 7.64 3.34
CA ASN A 181 -25.57 8.94 2.88
C ASN A 181 -24.07 9.14 3.11
N LEU A 182 -23.53 8.71 4.26
CA LEU A 182 -22.09 8.81 4.52
C LEU A 182 -21.26 8.09 3.44
N VAL A 183 -21.62 6.86 3.07
CA VAL A 183 -20.90 6.10 2.02
C VAL A 183 -21.07 6.73 0.65
N LYS A 184 -22.26 7.27 0.33
CA LYS A 184 -22.51 7.99 -0.92
C LYS A 184 -21.63 9.23 -1.02
N THR A 185 -21.56 10.03 0.04
CA THR A 185 -20.71 11.24 0.11
C THR A 185 -19.23 10.89 0.01
N LEU A 186 -18.73 9.91 0.79
CA LEU A 186 -17.33 9.48 0.70
C LEU A 186 -16.94 9.00 -0.71
N ARG A 187 -17.84 8.26 -1.37
CA ARG A 187 -17.61 7.82 -2.77
C ARG A 187 -17.61 8.99 -3.74
N LYS A 188 -18.47 10.00 -3.52
CA LYS A 188 -18.54 11.22 -4.32
C LYS A 188 -17.25 12.04 -4.20
N LEU A 189 -16.80 12.34 -2.98
CA LEU A 189 -15.55 13.04 -2.71
C LEU A 189 -14.33 12.34 -3.36
N ARG A 190 -14.31 11.00 -3.34
CA ARG A 190 -13.26 10.22 -4.02
C ARG A 190 -13.31 10.33 -5.55
N ARG A 191 -14.50 10.49 -6.14
CA ARG A 191 -14.70 10.64 -7.60
C ARG A 191 -14.38 12.06 -8.08
N GLU A 192 -14.65 13.06 -7.24
CA GLU A 192 -14.35 14.47 -7.51
C GLU A 192 -12.87 14.81 -7.27
N GLY A 193 -12.16 13.98 -6.50
CA GLY A 193 -10.72 14.09 -6.28
C GLY A 193 -10.34 14.72 -4.94
N ASP A 194 -11.31 15.12 -4.12
CA ASP A 194 -11.10 15.67 -2.76
C ASP A 194 -10.44 14.65 -1.83
N ILE A 195 -10.76 13.36 -2.03
CA ILE A 195 -10.11 12.25 -1.36
C ILE A 195 -9.32 11.44 -2.40
N GLN A 196 -8.12 10.99 -2.02
CA GLN A 196 -7.28 10.16 -2.88
C GLN A 196 -8.05 8.95 -3.43
N HIS A 197 -8.00 8.76 -4.75
CA HIS A 197 -8.73 7.72 -5.48
C HIS A 197 -8.45 6.29 -4.97
N GLU A 198 -7.30 6.07 -4.31
CA GLU A 198 -6.91 4.79 -3.73
C GLU A 198 -7.64 4.47 -2.41
N VAL A 199 -8.37 5.41 -1.80
CA VAL A 199 -9.10 5.16 -0.55
C VAL A 199 -10.22 4.15 -0.79
N SER A 200 -10.24 3.08 0.03
CA SER A 200 -11.29 2.06 -0.01
C SER A 200 -12.38 2.38 0.99
N VAL A 201 -13.64 2.24 0.58
CA VAL A 201 -14.82 2.43 1.42
C VAL A 201 -15.70 1.19 1.27
N VAL A 202 -15.87 0.45 2.36
CA VAL A 202 -16.66 -0.78 2.43
C VAL A 202 -17.78 -0.58 3.43
N ARG A 203 -19.01 -0.92 3.04
CA ARG A 203 -20.17 -0.98 3.92
C ARG A 203 -20.57 -2.44 4.09
N ASP A 204 -20.40 -2.98 5.28
CA ASP A 204 -20.91 -4.29 5.67
C ASP A 204 -22.26 -4.11 6.35
N VAL A 205 -23.34 -4.45 5.64
CA VAL A 205 -24.71 -4.29 6.12
C VAL A 205 -25.03 -5.32 7.22
N ARG A 206 -24.44 -6.52 7.15
CA ARG A 206 -24.73 -7.61 8.09
C ARG A 206 -24.10 -7.33 9.45
N GLU A 207 -22.84 -6.93 9.45
CA GLU A 207 -22.10 -6.63 10.69
C GLU A 207 -22.34 -5.21 11.21
N LYS A 208 -23.09 -4.38 10.45
CA LYS A 208 -23.33 -2.96 10.74
C LYS A 208 -22.01 -2.20 10.90
N GLU A 209 -21.13 -2.33 9.92
CA GLU A 209 -19.81 -1.68 9.91
C GLU A 209 -19.54 -0.93 8.61
N ILE A 210 -18.92 0.25 8.73
CA ILE A 210 -18.27 0.94 7.63
C ILE A 210 -16.77 0.85 7.88
N LYS A 211 -16.02 0.41 6.88
CA LYS A 211 -14.56 0.27 6.93
C LYS A 211 -13.94 1.12 5.84
N VAL A 212 -13.11 2.07 6.25
CA VAL A 212 -12.34 2.94 5.37
C VAL A 212 -10.86 2.57 5.48
N PHE A 213 -10.19 2.39 4.35
CA PHE A 213 -8.77 2.08 4.30
C PHE A 213 -8.02 3.10 3.45
N THR A 214 -7.00 3.72 4.05
CA THR A 214 -6.07 4.67 3.42
C THR A 214 -4.63 4.12 3.38
N ASP A 215 -4.43 2.90 3.85
CA ASP A 215 -3.13 2.25 3.92
C ASP A 215 -2.54 1.93 2.54
N ALA A 216 -1.21 1.81 2.54
CA ALA A 216 -0.42 1.43 1.38
C ALA A 216 -0.37 -0.10 1.21
N GLY A 217 -0.13 -0.57 -0.02
CA GLY A 217 0.08 -1.98 -0.33
C GLY A 217 -1.18 -2.76 -0.68
N ARG A 218 -2.35 -2.11 -0.74
CA ARG A 218 -3.56 -2.69 -1.33
C ARG A 218 -3.39 -2.75 -2.82
N VAL A 219 -3.81 -3.85 -3.43
CA VAL A 219 -3.89 -3.91 -4.90
C VAL A 219 -5.24 -3.30 -5.28
N CYS A 220 -5.26 -2.41 -6.27
CA CYS A 220 -6.43 -1.76 -6.84
C CYS A 220 -6.59 -2.13 -8.33
N ARG A 221 -7.83 -2.09 -8.83
CA ARG A 221 -8.11 -2.15 -10.29
C ARG A 221 -9.01 -0.96 -10.65
N PRO A 222 -8.81 -0.31 -11.79
CA PRO A 222 -9.81 0.59 -12.36
C PRO A 222 -11.01 -0.22 -12.89
N LEU A 223 -12.20 0.34 -12.75
CA LEU A 223 -13.46 -0.18 -13.30
C LEU A 223 -14.27 0.98 -13.84
N PHE A 224 -15.12 0.71 -14.82
CA PHE A 224 -16.13 1.68 -15.25
C PHE A 224 -17.22 1.80 -14.19
N LEU A 225 -17.69 3.04 -14.01
CA LEU A 225 -18.81 3.35 -13.14
C LEU A 225 -20.11 3.17 -13.92
N VAL A 226 -21.11 2.63 -13.22
CA VAL A 226 -22.49 2.51 -13.69
C VAL A 226 -23.33 3.45 -12.85
N ASP A 227 -24.12 4.29 -13.51
CA ASP A 227 -25.13 5.10 -12.86
C ASP A 227 -26.27 4.18 -12.37
N GLU A 228 -26.58 4.28 -11.07
CA GLU A 228 -27.57 3.44 -10.42
C GLU A 228 -28.99 3.72 -10.91
N GLU A 229 -29.30 4.97 -11.31
CA GLU A 229 -30.65 5.37 -11.76
C GLU A 229 -30.90 4.97 -13.21
N THR A 230 -29.95 5.25 -14.10
CA THR A 230 -30.10 4.99 -15.54
C THR A 230 -29.64 3.58 -15.95
N GLN A 231 -28.91 2.88 -15.08
CA GLN A 231 -28.26 1.59 -15.38
C GLN A 231 -27.34 1.66 -16.61
N GLN A 232 -26.82 2.84 -16.92
CA GLN A 232 -25.88 3.08 -18.03
C GLN A 232 -24.47 3.32 -17.48
N LEU A 233 -23.47 3.12 -18.34
CA LEU A 233 -22.09 3.49 -18.02
C LEU A 233 -21.95 5.01 -18.01
N GLU A 234 -21.19 5.54 -17.06
CA GLU A 234 -20.85 6.97 -16.97
C GLU A 234 -19.95 7.43 -18.13
N ILE A 235 -19.24 6.49 -18.76
CA ILE A 235 -18.42 6.76 -19.94
C ILE A 235 -19.28 6.75 -21.20
N ASN A 236 -19.26 7.87 -21.93
CA ASN A 236 -20.03 8.07 -23.16
C ASN A 236 -19.13 8.11 -24.39
N LYS A 237 -19.71 7.90 -25.59
CA LYS A 237 -18.99 8.00 -26.86
C LYS A 237 -18.32 9.37 -27.08
N SER A 238 -18.91 10.44 -26.55
CA SER A 238 -18.31 11.78 -26.57
C SER A 238 -17.00 11.84 -25.79
N HIS A 239 -16.88 11.12 -24.66
CA HIS A 239 -15.64 11.03 -23.90
C HIS A 239 -14.56 10.29 -24.70
N ILE A 240 -14.94 9.22 -25.42
CA ILE A 240 -14.02 8.47 -26.28
C ILE A 240 -13.50 9.36 -27.41
N ALA A 241 -14.39 10.09 -28.10
CA ALA A 241 -14.01 11.00 -29.16
C ALA A 241 -13.04 12.09 -28.69
N LYS A 242 -13.24 12.64 -27.47
CA LYS A 242 -12.30 13.60 -26.86
C LYS A 242 -10.94 12.98 -26.58
N ILE A 243 -10.90 11.75 -26.09
CA ILE A 243 -9.63 11.03 -25.84
C ILE A 243 -8.89 10.76 -27.16
N GLU A 244 -9.62 10.37 -28.21
CA GLU A 244 -9.06 10.14 -29.55
C GLU A 244 -8.51 11.43 -30.16
N ALA A 245 -9.26 12.54 -30.09
CA ALA A 245 -8.81 13.86 -30.54
C ALA A 245 -7.53 14.32 -29.81
N HIS A 246 -7.50 14.20 -28.48
CA HIS A 246 -6.31 14.51 -27.68
C HIS A 246 -5.11 13.64 -28.06
N THR A 247 -5.33 12.34 -28.30
CA THR A 247 -4.25 11.41 -28.68
C THR A 247 -3.68 11.71 -30.06
N ASN A 248 -4.53 12.21 -30.97
CA ASN A 248 -4.15 12.59 -32.33
C ASN A 248 -3.57 14.01 -32.43
N GLY A 249 -3.59 14.78 -31.33
CA GLY A 249 -3.08 16.16 -31.30
C GLY A 249 -3.99 17.16 -32.00
N GLU A 250 -5.29 16.87 -32.11
CA GLU A 250 -6.30 17.71 -32.77
C GLU A 250 -7.01 18.66 -31.79
N ASP A 251 -6.53 18.75 -30.54
CA ASP A 251 -7.01 19.74 -29.59
C ASP A 251 -6.50 21.13 -30.01
N GLU A 252 -7.27 21.81 -30.88
CA GLU A 252 -7.25 23.27 -30.95
C GLU A 252 -7.83 23.79 -29.62
N ASP A 253 -6.97 24.31 -28.75
CA ASP A 253 -7.39 25.12 -27.61
C ASP A 253 -8.27 26.28 -28.14
N PRO A 254 -9.54 26.40 -27.74
CA PRO A 254 -10.26 27.65 -27.93
C PRO A 254 -9.73 28.64 -26.86
N ASP A 255 -9.13 29.73 -27.33
CA ASP A 255 -8.66 30.90 -26.57
C ASP A 255 -9.56 31.33 -25.39
#